data_AF-A0A382IDW1-F1
#
_entry.id   AF-A0A382IDW1-F1
#
_cell.length_a   1.000
_cell.length_b   1.000
_cell.length_c   1.000
_cell.angle_alpha   90.00
_cell.angle_beta   90.00
_cell.angle_gamma   90.00
#
_symmetry.space_group_name_H-M   'P 1'
#
loop_
_entity.id
_entity.type
_entity.pdbx_description
1 polymer ?
#
loop_
_entity_poly.entity_id
_entity_poly.type
_entity_poly.pdbx_seq_one_letter_code
_entity_poly.pdbx_strand_id
1 'polypeptide(L)' 'MGTNIKKELLRFISEDIQSGDVTSVLLPKKKIKAKIISRQEGILAGIRFARDIFYLKGCRVRIIKKDGAKVKPNQTIL' A
#
# COMPACT_ATOMS: atom_id res chain seq x y z
N MET A 1 -8.51 23.72 -8.55
CA MET A 1 -7.82 23.26 -7.33
C MET A 1 -7.47 21.79 -7.50
N GLY A 2 -6.23 21.48 -7.89
CA GLY A 2 -5.79 20.08 -8.03
C GLY A 2 -5.21 19.58 -6.71
N THR A 3 -5.79 18.53 -6.14
CA THR A 3 -5.27 17.88 -4.93
C THR A 3 -3.86 17.34 -5.21
N ASN A 4 -2.85 17.76 -4.45
CA ASN A 4 -1.51 17.20 -4.57
C ASN A 4 -1.51 15.81 -3.93
N ILE A 5 -1.69 14.77 -4.75
CA ILE A 5 -1.79 13.37 -4.31
C ILE A 5 -0.61 12.97 -3.42
N LYS A 6 0.62 13.38 -3.78
CA LYS A 6 1.81 13.06 -2.97
C LYS A 6 1.72 13.67 -1.57
N LYS A 7 1.23 14.91 -1.47
CA LYS A 7 1.04 15.59 -0.18
C LYS A 7 0.00 14.86 0.68
N GLU A 8 -1.12 14.42 0.09
CA GLU A 8 -2.14 13.66 0.83
C GLU A 8 -1.63 12.29 1.28
N LEU A 9 -0.91 11.55 0.43
CA LEU A 9 -0.32 10.27 0.83
C LEU A 9 0.66 10.43 1.99
N LEU A 10 1.48 11.49 1.98
CA LEU A 10 2.38 11.79 3.11
C LEU A 10 1.60 12.22 4.36
N ARG A 11 0.49 12.94 4.20
CA ARG A 11 -0.40 13.30 5.32
C ARG A 11 -0.98 12.05 5.98
N PHE A 12 -1.50 11.10 5.21
CA PHE A 12 -2.03 9.82 5.74
C PHE A 12 -0.97 9.04 6.51
N ILE A 13 0.27 8.99 6.01
CA ILE A 13 1.38 8.34 6.72
C ILE A 13 1.71 9.07 8.03
N SER A 14 1.72 10.40 8.00
CA SER A 14 2.03 11.21 9.19
C SER A 14 0.96 11.08 10.27
N GLU A 15 -0.30 10.98 9.86
CA GLU A 15 -1.45 10.77 10.75
C GLU A 15 -1.37 9.41 11.46
N ASP A 16 -1.02 8.35 10.71
CA ASP A 16 -0.93 6.99 11.24
C ASP A 16 0.31 6.76 12.13
N ILE A 17 1.48 7.30 11.73
CA ILE A 17 2.73 7.11 12.49
C ILE A 17 2.78 7.98 13.75
N GLN A 18 2.29 9.22 13.67
CA GLN A 18 2.39 10.22 14.75
C GLN A 18 3.82 10.31 15.34
N SER A 19 4.06 9.83 16.56
CA SER A 19 5.36 9.83 17.24
C SER A 19 6.24 8.61 16.93
N GLY A 20 5.70 7.58 16.26
CA GLY A 20 6.40 6.36 15.87
C GLY A 20 5.55 5.10 16.00
N ASP A 21 5.95 4.03 15.31
CA ASP A 21 5.36 2.70 15.46
C ASP A 21 6.12 1.89 16.53
N VAL A 22 5.58 1.87 17.75
CA VAL A 22 6.18 1.18 18.90
C VAL A 22 6.25 -0.33 18.75
N THR A 23 5.37 -0.93 17.94
CA THR A 23 5.35 -2.39 17.74
C THR A 23 6.46 -2.82 16.80
N SER A 24 6.70 -2.04 15.74
CA SER A 24 7.79 -2.29 14.79
C SER A 24 9.18 -2.19 15.40
N VAL A 25 9.35 -1.49 16.54
CA VAL A 25 10.64 -1.41 17.27
C VAL A 25 11.10 -2.79 17.77
N LEU A 26 10.16 -3.70 18.03
CA LEU A 26 10.45 -5.06 18.50
C LEU A 26 10.96 -5.99 17.38
N LEU A 27 10.91 -5.57 16.12
CA LEU A 27 11.23 -6.39 14.96
C LEU A 27 12.68 -6.18 14.48
N PRO A 28 13.38 -7.24 14.02
CA PRO A 28 14.71 -7.10 13.45
C PRO A 28 14.67 -6.41 12.09
N LYS A 29 15.70 -5.61 11.78
CA LYS A 29 15.85 -4.97 10.46
C LYS A 29 16.22 -6.00 9.40
N LYS A 30 15.23 -6.48 8.63
CA LYS A 30 15.41 -7.45 7.55
C LYS A 30 14.67 -7.04 6.27
N LYS A 31 15.28 -7.28 5.11
CA LYS A 31 14.59 -7.14 3.82
C LYS A 31 13.66 -8.34 3.60
N ILE A 32 12.39 -8.07 3.33
CA ILE A 32 11.37 -9.10 3.09
C ILE A 32 10.66 -8.86 1.76
N LYS A 33 9.86 -9.85 1.33
CA LYS A 33 8.88 -9.73 0.26
C LYS A 33 7.49 -10.00 0.86
N ALA A 34 6.52 -9.20 0.47
CA ALA A 34 5.13 -9.34 0.89
C ALA A 34 4.21 -9.29 -0.35
N LYS A 35 2.96 -9.70 -0.16
CA LYS A 35 1.91 -9.66 -1.19
C LYS A 35 0.64 -9.11 -0.59
N ILE A 36 -0.13 -8.36 -1.38
CA ILE A 36 -1.49 -7.95 -1.02
C ILE A 36 -2.45 -8.87 -1.76
N ILE A 37 -3.39 -9.47 -1.03
CA ILE A 37 -4.37 -10.40 -1.58
C ILE A 37 -5.80 -9.96 -1.28
N SER A 38 -6.72 -10.26 -2.19
CA SER A 38 -8.16 -10.15 -1.93
C SER A 38 -8.61 -11.28 -1.01
N ARG A 39 -9.60 -11.00 -0.16
CA ARG A 39 -10.29 -12.02 0.65
C ARG A 39 -11.74 -12.24 0.24
N GLN A 40 -12.28 -11.37 -0.60
CA GLN A 40 -13.64 -11.40 -1.10
C GLN A 40 -13.66 -11.08 -2.60
N GLU A 41 -14.80 -11.34 -3.25
CA GLU A 41 -15.04 -10.91 -4.62
C GLU A 41 -15.32 -9.39 -4.68
N GLY A 42 -14.87 -8.73 -5.75
CA GLY A 42 -15.12 -7.31 -5.93
C GLY A 42 -14.42 -6.70 -7.14
N ILE A 43 -14.53 -5.39 -7.29
CA ILE A 43 -13.81 -4.59 -8.28
C ILE A 43 -12.66 -3.86 -7.60
N LEU A 44 -11.44 -4.06 -8.09
CA LEU A 44 -10.25 -3.40 -7.57
C LEU A 44 -10.23 -1.91 -7.94
N ALA A 45 -9.91 -1.05 -6.99
CA ALA A 45 -9.68 0.38 -7.21
C ALA A 45 -8.58 0.90 -6.28
N GLY A 46 -7.91 1.98 -6.69
CA GLY A 46 -6.89 2.66 -5.88
C GLY A 46 -5.49 2.03 -5.92
N ILE A 47 -5.22 1.12 -6.87
CA ILE A 47 -3.94 0.41 -6.95
C ILE A 47 -2.74 1.35 -7.14
N ARG A 48 -2.96 2.46 -7.83
CA ARG A 48 -1.94 3.48 -8.07
C ARG A 48 -1.53 4.16 -6.78
N PHE A 49 -2.48 4.51 -5.91
CA PHE A 49 -2.19 5.12 -4.61
C PHE A 49 -1.45 4.16 -3.69
N ALA A 50 -1.89 2.89 -3.64
CA ALA A 50 -1.20 1.84 -2.89
C ALA A 50 0.25 1.67 -3.38
N ARG A 51 0.48 1.64 -4.70
CA ARG A 51 1.84 1.59 -5.25
C ARG A 51 2.67 2.81 -4.84
N ASP A 52 2.09 4.01 -4.95
CA ASP A 52 2.82 5.26 -4.72
C ASP A 52 3.21 5.42 -3.24
N ILE A 53 2.39 4.99 -2.28
CA ILE A 53 2.72 5.07 -0.84
C ILE A 53 3.94 4.21 -0.48
N PHE A 54 4.03 3.00 -1.05
CA PHE A 54 5.16 2.10 -0.85
C PHE A 54 6.43 2.61 -1.56
N TYR A 55 6.29 3.20 -2.77
CA TYR A 55 7.42 3.83 -3.43
C TYR A 55 7.99 5.02 -2.65
N LEU A 56 7.13 5.85 -2.04
CA LEU A 56 7.57 6.96 -1.18
C LEU A 56 8.38 6.48 0.04
N LYS A 57 8.19 5.23 0.47
CA LYS A 57 8.97 4.59 1.54
C LYS A 57 10.15 3.74 1.03
N GLY A 58 10.48 3.84 -0.26
CA GLY A 58 11.64 3.17 -0.86
C GLY A 58 11.43 1.69 -1.16
N CYS A 59 10.19 1.20 -1.12
CA CYS A 59 9.89 -0.19 -1.49
C CYS A 59 9.85 -0.36 -3.02
N ARG A 60 10.25 -1.55 -3.51
CA ARG A 60 10.00 -1.95 -4.90
C ARG A 60 8.63 -2.64 -4.98
N VAL A 61 7.77 -2.18 -5.89
CA VAL A 61 6.37 -2.62 -5.97
C VAL A 61 6.04 -3.09 -7.37
N ARG A 62 5.32 -4.21 -7.50
CA ARG A 62 4.83 -4.73 -8.78
C ARG A 62 3.31 -4.84 -8.75
N ILE A 63 2.64 -4.11 -9.63
CA ILE A 63 1.19 -4.26 -9.82
C ILE A 63 0.92 -5.57 -10.56
N ILE A 64 0.10 -6.45 -9.97
CA ILE A 64 -0.35 -7.72 -10.58
C ILE A 64 -1.73 -7.56 -11.22
N LYS A 65 -2.64 -6.80 -10.59
CA LYS A 65 -3.99 -6.50 -11.09
C LYS A 65 -4.21 -4.99 -11.18
N LYS A 66 -4.83 -4.53 -12.26
CA LYS A 66 -5.12 -3.10 -12.51
C LYS A 66 -6.47 -2.71 -11.92
N ASP A 67 -6.67 -1.41 -11.68
CA ASP A 67 -7.98 -0.87 -11.32
C ASP A 67 -9.03 -1.27 -12.36
N GLY A 68 -10.26 -1.52 -11.89
CA GLY A 68 -11.37 -2.04 -12.69
C GLY A 68 -11.37 -3.56 -12.87
N ALA A 69 -10.32 -4.27 -12.46
CA ALA A 69 -10.30 -5.73 -12.53
C ALA A 69 -11.24 -6.35 -11.49
N LYS A 70 -12.01 -7.37 -11.91
CA LYS A 70 -12.69 -8.30 -10.99
C LYS A 70 -11.65 -9.12 -10.24
N VAL A 71 -11.76 -9.17 -8.92
CA VAL A 71 -10.95 -10.01 -8.04
C VAL A 71 -11.81 -11.07 -7.37
N LYS A 72 -11.22 -12.23 -7.08
CA LYS A 72 -11.81 -13.32 -6.29
C LYS A 72 -11.01 -13.52 -5.01
N PRO A 73 -11.52 -14.21 -3.97
CA PRO A 73 -10.74 -14.54 -2.79
C PRO A 73 -9.38 -15.17 -3.12
N ASN A 74 -8.36 -14.82 -2.34
CA ASN A 74 -6.97 -15.27 -2.42
C ASN A 74 -6.21 -14.91 -3.71
N GLN A 75 -6.69 -13.95 -4.51
CA GLN A 75 -5.94 -13.45 -5.65
C GLN A 75 -4.91 -12.40 -5.22
N THR A 76 -3.70 -12.49 -5.79
CA THR A 76 -2.65 -11.49 -5.55
C THR A 76 -2.87 -10.25 -6.40
N ILE A 77 -2.75 -9.09 -5.76
CA ILE A 77 -3.01 -7.76 -6.31
C ILE A 77 -1.70 -6.96 -6.46
N LEU A 78 -0.83 -7.04 -5.44
CA LEU A 78 0.53 -6.47 -5.38
C LEU A 78 1.52 -7.52 -4.85
#